data_AF-A0A2T4GY08-F1
#
_entry.id   AF-A0A2T4GY08-F1
#
_cell.length_a   1.000
_cell.length_b   1.000
_cell.length_c   1.000
_cell.angle_alpha   90.00
_cell.angle_beta   90.00
_cell.angle_gamma   90.00
#
_symmetry.space_group_name_H-M   'P 1'
#
loop_
_entity.id
_entity.type
_entity.pdbx_description
1 polymer ?
#
loop_
_entity_poly.entity_id
_entity_poly.type
_entity_poly.pdbx_seq_one_letter_code
_entity_poly.pdbx_strand_id
1 'polypeptide(L)'
;MASSARAMTALSRVGHLAPSSRIAARALSTVSKTSARPSVAMRLNNTGRIAFRRAYADEAPKPRPGKIRRTLRWTWRITYLSFGALVGYTCYVIYDDRHPQEQFQPDPSKKTLVVLGSGWGSVGLLKNLDTENYNVIVVSPRNYFLFTPLLPSCTTGLIEHRSIMEPVRTILRHKKGAVKYYEAEASSVDPDRKIIKIKDNTEGKGPQSETEIPYDMLVIGVGAENATFGIPGVRENSCFLKEIGDAQLIRKKIMDCVERASFKGQSQEEIDRLMHMVVVGGGPTGVEFAGELRDFFEEDIKKLIPDISHRFKVTLIEALPNVLPSFSKQLIEYTENTMREENIDIKLKTMVKKVTEDFVEAEFAGPDGSKQTLRIPYGLLVWATGNAVRPIVRDLMGKVPAQKDSRRGLAVNEYLVVQGTRDIWAVGDCAVAGYAPTAQVASQEGSFLARLFNNMAKTDTQEERIKELSSSLNLKQGNSAEIAAEIESLEKQLRRIKDVKPFRYSHQGSLAYIGSEKAVADVPWFNGNIASGGGLTYLFWRSAYLSMCFSTRNRVLVAVDWLKSKAFGRDVSRE
;
A
#
# COMPACT_ATOMS: atom_id res chain seq x y z
N MET A 1 44.42 -31.07 5.19
CA MET A 1 44.15 -32.27 6.02
C MET A 1 42.63 -32.36 6.11
N ALA A 2 41.98 -33.38 5.54
CA ALA A 2 41.89 -34.76 6.03
C ALA A 2 41.11 -34.81 7.37
N SER A 3 39.83 -35.19 7.34
CA SER A 3 39.31 -36.58 7.53
C SER A 3 38.87 -36.75 9.01
N SER A 4 37.82 -37.48 9.40
CA SER A 4 36.99 -38.53 8.77
C SER A 4 35.50 -38.38 9.18
N ALA A 5 34.46 -38.98 8.58
CA ALA A 5 34.30 -39.98 7.51
C ALA A 5 34.53 -41.48 7.81
N ARG A 6 33.57 -42.12 8.50
CA ARG A 6 33.02 -43.51 8.30
C ARG A 6 31.95 -43.79 9.38
N ALA A 7 30.76 -44.38 9.18
CA ALA A 7 30.17 -45.27 8.16
C ALA A 7 30.46 -46.78 8.32
N MET A 8 29.39 -47.57 8.48
CA MET A 8 29.15 -48.96 8.01
C MET A 8 27.63 -49.24 8.14
N THR A 9 26.83 -49.69 7.13
CA THR A 9 26.76 -50.97 6.37
C THR A 9 26.24 -52.18 7.17
N ALA A 10 25.49 -53.15 6.61
CA ALA A 10 24.97 -53.36 5.24
C ALA A 10 23.81 -54.40 5.20
N LEU A 11 23.29 -54.67 3.99
CA LEU A 11 22.74 -55.92 3.39
C LEU A 11 21.53 -55.53 2.48
N SER A 12 21.57 -55.55 1.14
CA SER A 12 21.78 -56.65 0.15
C SER A 12 20.58 -57.63 0.07
N ARG A 13 20.11 -58.14 -1.09
CA ARG A 13 20.64 -58.14 -2.48
C ARG A 13 19.56 -58.67 -3.46
N VAL A 14 19.68 -58.39 -4.79
CA VAL A 14 18.97 -59.09 -5.93
C VAL A 14 17.44 -58.87 -6.00
N GLY A 15 16.74 -58.84 -7.16
CA GLY A 15 17.14 -59.00 -8.58
C GLY A 15 16.02 -58.60 -9.57
N HIS A 16 16.23 -58.82 -10.88
CA HIS A 16 15.30 -58.42 -11.97
C HIS A 16 14.07 -59.36 -12.11
N LEU A 17 12.91 -58.80 -12.48
CA LEU A 17 12.23 -58.97 -13.78
C LEU A 17 10.79 -58.41 -13.78
N ALA A 18 10.23 -58.17 -14.96
CA ALA A 18 8.84 -57.75 -15.23
C ALA A 18 8.36 -58.45 -16.52
N PRO A 19 7.09 -58.33 -17.00
CA PRO A 19 5.90 -57.67 -16.43
C PRO A 19 4.64 -58.58 -16.38
N SER A 20 3.47 -58.07 -15.93
CA SER A 20 2.17 -58.14 -16.66
C SER A 20 0.89 -57.87 -15.83
N SER A 21 -0.06 -57.19 -16.47
CA SER A 21 -1.55 -57.23 -16.34
C SER A 21 -2.28 -57.50 -15.00
N ARG A 22 -3.21 -56.60 -14.64
CA ARG A 22 -4.70 -56.74 -14.71
C ARG A 22 -5.36 -55.38 -14.33
N ILE A 23 -6.31 -54.80 -15.10
CA ILE A 23 -7.75 -55.14 -15.28
C ILE A 23 -8.52 -54.94 -13.96
N ALA A 24 -9.64 -54.20 -13.84
CA ALA A 24 -10.45 -53.33 -14.75
C ALA A 24 -11.32 -52.37 -13.87
N ALA A 25 -12.02 -51.31 -14.30
CA ALA A 25 -12.58 -50.86 -15.59
C ALA A 25 -13.94 -51.47 -16.03
N ARG A 26 -15.05 -51.05 -15.41
CA ARG A 26 -16.44 -51.07 -15.95
C ARG A 26 -17.23 -49.92 -15.31
N ALA A 27 -17.72 -48.90 -16.00
CA ALA A 27 -18.59 -48.82 -17.19
C ALA A 27 -20.08 -48.91 -16.84
N LEU A 28 -20.81 -47.81 -17.10
CA LEU A 28 -22.27 -47.68 -16.99
C LEU A 28 -22.94 -48.32 -18.22
N SER A 29 -24.10 -48.97 -18.03
CA SER A 29 -24.97 -49.40 -19.13
C SER A 29 -26.40 -48.91 -18.94
N THR A 30 -26.97 -48.37 -20.01
CA THR A 30 -28.37 -47.93 -20.11
C THR A 30 -29.34 -49.10 -20.16
N VAL A 31 -30.61 -48.84 -19.83
CA VAL A 31 -31.79 -49.35 -20.59
C VAL A 31 -33.05 -48.62 -20.11
N SER A 32 -33.96 -48.31 -21.03
CA SER A 32 -35.26 -47.69 -20.79
C SER A 32 -36.38 -48.72 -20.63
N LYS A 33 -37.54 -48.32 -20.07
CA LYS A 33 -38.84 -48.97 -20.33
C LYS A 33 -40.01 -48.01 -20.10
N THR A 34 -41.13 -48.28 -20.78
CA THR A 34 -42.33 -47.44 -20.93
C THR A 34 -43.60 -48.22 -20.59
N SER A 35 -44.79 -47.59 -20.69
CA SER A 35 -46.15 -48.14 -20.48
C SER A 35 -46.54 -48.48 -19.02
N ALA A 36 -47.82 -48.57 -18.62
CA ALA A 36 -49.07 -47.93 -19.08
C ALA A 36 -50.17 -48.05 -17.98
N ARG A 37 -51.30 -47.34 -18.13
CA ARG A 37 -52.57 -47.49 -17.36
C ARG A 37 -53.53 -48.45 -18.10
N PRO A 38 -54.66 -48.96 -17.55
CA PRO A 38 -55.51 -48.46 -16.43
C PRO A 38 -55.68 -49.52 -15.28
N SER A 39 -56.75 -49.69 -14.48
CA SER A 39 -58.16 -49.20 -14.45
C SER A 39 -58.82 -49.21 -13.04
N VAL A 40 -60.05 -48.67 -13.00
CA VAL A 40 -60.99 -48.45 -11.88
C VAL A 40 -61.55 -49.73 -11.22
N ALA A 41 -61.79 -49.66 -9.90
CA ALA A 41 -62.91 -50.33 -9.22
C ALA A 41 -63.36 -49.52 -7.97
N MET A 42 -64.65 -49.49 -7.65
CA MET A 42 -65.24 -48.75 -6.52
C MET A 42 -66.14 -49.65 -5.67
N ARG A 43 -66.14 -49.49 -4.33
CA ARG A 43 -67.22 -49.97 -3.45
C ARG A 43 -67.52 -48.97 -2.32
N LEU A 44 -68.79 -48.69 -2.13
CA LEU A 44 -69.38 -48.01 -0.96
C LEU A 44 -70.10 -49.05 -0.08
N ASN A 45 -70.17 -48.83 1.23
CA ASN A 45 -71.44 -48.52 1.92
C ASN A 45 -71.31 -48.47 3.45
N ASN A 46 -72.00 -47.48 4.05
CA ASN A 46 -72.77 -47.54 5.32
C ASN A 46 -72.04 -47.90 6.65
N THR A 47 -72.47 -47.43 7.84
CA THR A 47 -73.59 -46.53 8.22
C THR A 47 -73.34 -45.92 9.62
N GLY A 48 -73.96 -44.78 9.91
CA GLY A 48 -74.66 -44.62 11.21
C GLY A 48 -74.25 -43.48 12.16
N ARG A 49 -75.30 -42.86 12.73
CA ARG A 49 -75.34 -42.05 13.97
C ARG A 49 -74.47 -40.78 14.04
N ILE A 50 -75.10 -39.66 13.66
CA ILE A 50 -74.79 -38.33 14.18
C ILE A 50 -75.15 -38.27 15.67
N ALA A 51 -74.29 -37.65 16.49
CA ALA A 51 -74.60 -37.26 17.86
C ALA A 51 -74.05 -35.85 18.13
N PHE A 52 -74.88 -34.94 18.64
CA PHE A 52 -74.49 -33.55 18.88
C PHE A 52 -73.56 -33.41 20.10
N ARG A 53 -72.39 -32.80 19.89
CA ARG A 53 -71.70 -32.00 20.92
C ARG A 53 -71.29 -30.67 20.30
N ARG A 54 -71.74 -29.55 20.90
CA ARG A 54 -71.12 -28.25 20.67
C ARG A 54 -69.73 -28.27 21.31
N ALA A 55 -68.68 -28.32 20.49
CA ALA A 55 -67.36 -27.91 20.92
C ALA A 55 -67.28 -26.38 20.75
N TYR A 56 -66.84 -25.67 21.77
CA TYR A 56 -66.21 -24.36 21.55
C TYR A 56 -64.91 -24.63 20.79
N ALA A 57 -64.74 -23.98 19.64
CA ALA A 57 -63.48 -24.02 18.92
C ALA A 57 -62.56 -22.93 19.51
N ASP A 58 -61.71 -23.30 20.45
CA ASP A 58 -60.61 -22.45 20.89
C ASP A 58 -59.75 -22.03 19.67
N GLU A 59 -59.29 -20.78 19.62
CA GLU A 59 -58.34 -20.35 18.58
C GLU A 59 -57.11 -21.26 18.61
N ALA A 60 -56.87 -22.01 17.53
CA ALA A 60 -55.70 -22.85 17.41
C ALA A 60 -54.42 -22.00 17.64
N PRO A 61 -53.55 -22.37 18.59
CA PRO A 61 -52.51 -21.47 19.08
C PRO A 61 -51.54 -21.10 17.97
N LYS A 62 -51.58 -19.81 17.57
CA LYS A 62 -50.80 -19.23 16.46
C LYS A 62 -49.33 -19.68 16.55
N PRO A 63 -48.78 -20.34 15.52
CA PRO A 63 -47.52 -21.08 15.64
C PRO A 63 -46.37 -20.16 16.06
N ARG A 64 -45.82 -20.42 17.24
CA ARG A 64 -44.72 -19.62 17.82
C ARG A 64 -43.56 -19.57 16.82
N PRO A 65 -43.06 -18.39 16.41
CA PRO A 65 -42.04 -18.30 15.37
C PRO A 65 -40.77 -19.03 15.84
N GLY A 66 -40.39 -20.06 15.08
CA GLY A 66 -39.28 -20.97 15.44
C GLY A 66 -37.98 -20.22 15.74
N LYS A 67 -37.13 -20.80 16.60
CA LYS A 67 -35.92 -20.16 17.15
C LYS A 67 -35.08 -19.45 16.08
N ILE A 68 -34.88 -20.08 14.91
CA ILE A 68 -34.18 -19.54 13.74
C ILE A 68 -34.81 -18.23 13.23
N ARG A 69 -36.14 -18.15 13.13
CA ARG A 69 -36.85 -16.92 12.69
C ARG A 69 -36.78 -15.81 13.74
N ARG A 70 -36.53 -16.14 15.01
CA ARG A 70 -36.28 -15.16 16.09
C ARG A 70 -34.83 -14.69 16.11
N THR A 71 -33.85 -15.57 15.96
CA THR A 71 -32.42 -15.19 15.88
C THR A 71 -32.16 -14.36 14.63
N LEU A 72 -32.62 -14.79 13.45
CA LEU A 72 -32.44 -14.04 12.20
C LEU A 72 -33.02 -12.62 12.29
N ARG A 73 -34.19 -12.44 12.93
CA ARG A 73 -34.79 -11.12 13.20
C ARG A 73 -33.93 -10.24 14.11
N TRP A 74 -33.20 -10.82 15.07
CA TRP A 74 -32.24 -10.08 15.89
C TRP A 74 -30.96 -9.76 15.12
N THR A 75 -30.44 -10.69 14.30
CA THR A 75 -29.31 -10.45 13.40
C THR A 75 -29.58 -9.26 12.49
N TRP A 76 -30.71 -9.25 11.76
CA TRP A 76 -31.09 -8.12 10.91
C TRP A 76 -31.19 -6.80 11.69
N ARG A 77 -31.80 -6.80 12.88
CA ARG A 77 -31.88 -5.60 13.73
C ARG A 77 -30.50 -5.08 14.14
N ILE A 78 -29.60 -5.97 14.53
CA ILE A 78 -28.21 -5.60 14.86
C ILE A 78 -27.51 -5.05 13.63
N THR A 79 -27.62 -5.69 12.46
CA THR A 79 -27.05 -5.19 11.19
C THR A 79 -27.55 -3.79 10.84
N TYR A 80 -28.87 -3.53 10.92
CA TYR A 80 -29.40 -2.19 10.65
C TYR A 80 -28.99 -1.15 11.69
N LEU A 81 -28.90 -1.51 12.97
CA LEU A 81 -28.40 -0.60 14.03
C LEU A 81 -26.91 -0.29 13.86
N SER A 82 -26.08 -1.28 13.57
CA SER A 82 -24.65 -1.10 13.27
C SER A 82 -24.43 -0.27 12.01
N PHE A 83 -25.23 -0.47 10.96
CA PHE A 83 -25.18 0.35 9.76
C PHE A 83 -25.60 1.80 10.03
N GLY A 84 -26.72 2.01 10.74
CA GLY A 84 -27.16 3.35 11.14
C GLY A 84 -26.15 4.09 12.02
N ALA A 85 -25.52 3.38 12.95
CA ALA A 85 -24.44 3.93 13.78
C ALA A 85 -23.18 4.26 12.95
N LEU A 86 -22.79 3.41 11.99
CA LEU A 86 -21.67 3.66 11.10
C LEU A 86 -21.92 4.88 10.19
N VAL A 87 -23.12 5.02 9.65
CA VAL A 87 -23.52 6.20 8.85
C VAL A 87 -23.54 7.45 9.72
N GLY A 88 -24.17 7.40 10.90
CA GLY A 88 -24.20 8.54 11.84
C GLY A 88 -22.81 8.98 12.29
N TYR A 89 -21.91 8.04 12.61
CA TYR A 89 -20.51 8.32 12.93
C TYR A 89 -19.74 8.91 11.74
N THR A 90 -19.94 8.38 10.53
CA THR A 90 -19.33 8.92 9.31
C THR A 90 -19.79 10.35 9.04
N CYS A 91 -21.09 10.65 9.21
CA CYS A 91 -21.63 12.00 9.10
C CYS A 91 -21.08 12.95 10.18
N TYR A 92 -20.90 12.46 11.41
CA TYR A 92 -20.27 13.23 12.49
C TYR A 92 -18.81 13.58 12.16
N VAL A 93 -18.01 12.61 11.70
CA VAL A 93 -16.61 12.87 11.31
C VAL A 93 -16.53 13.83 10.11
N ILE A 94 -17.42 13.71 9.12
CA ILE A 94 -17.50 14.66 8.00
C ILE A 94 -17.93 16.07 8.45
N TYR A 95 -18.69 16.19 9.54
CA TYR A 95 -19.00 17.47 10.15
C TYR A 95 -17.79 18.05 10.91
N ASP A 96 -17.08 17.24 11.69
CA ASP A 96 -15.90 17.65 12.46
C ASP A 96 -14.73 18.07 11.54
N ASP A 97 -14.43 17.26 10.51
CA ASP A 97 -13.46 17.53 9.43
C ASP A 97 -13.75 18.86 8.66
N ARG A 98 -14.96 19.41 8.81
CA ARG A 98 -15.41 20.67 8.18
C ARG A 98 -15.49 21.86 9.14
N HIS A 99 -15.41 21.65 10.46
CA HIS A 99 -15.46 22.71 11.46
C HIS A 99 -14.25 22.66 12.43
N PRO A 100 -13.00 22.62 11.92
CA PRO A 100 -11.83 22.49 12.76
C PRO A 100 -11.64 23.71 13.68
N GLN A 101 -11.35 23.44 14.96
CA GLN A 101 -11.06 24.44 16.00
C GLN A 101 -9.98 25.44 15.56
N GLU A 102 -9.95 26.65 16.12
CA GLU A 102 -8.88 27.61 15.82
C GLU A 102 -7.50 27.07 16.22
N GLN A 103 -6.46 27.48 15.48
CA GLN A 103 -5.08 27.02 15.72
C GLN A 103 -4.32 28.06 16.55
N PHE A 104 -3.61 27.61 17.58
CA PHE A 104 -2.69 28.45 18.34
C PHE A 104 -1.61 29.02 17.42
N GLN A 105 -1.32 30.32 17.58
CA GLN A 105 -0.30 31.00 16.78
C GLN A 105 1.11 30.48 17.11
N PRO A 106 2.06 30.53 16.16
CA PRO A 106 3.46 30.20 16.41
C PRO A 106 4.05 31.08 17.52
N ASP A 107 4.84 30.47 18.40
CA ASP A 107 5.41 31.09 19.59
C ASP A 107 6.93 31.22 19.39
N PRO A 108 7.49 32.44 19.19
CA PRO A 108 8.91 32.63 18.87
C PRO A 108 9.91 32.06 19.88
N SER A 109 9.49 31.67 21.09
CA SER A 109 10.35 31.00 22.06
C SER A 109 10.59 29.50 21.76
N LYS A 110 9.72 28.88 20.96
CA LYS A 110 9.72 27.42 20.72
C LYS A 110 10.62 27.02 19.56
N LYS A 111 11.26 25.86 19.71
CA LYS A 111 12.14 25.23 18.70
C LYS A 111 11.41 25.08 17.35
N THR A 112 12.07 25.47 16.27
CA THR A 112 11.57 25.38 14.90
C THR A 112 11.85 24.00 14.33
N LEU A 113 10.79 23.24 14.07
CA LEU A 113 10.85 21.90 13.48
C LEU A 113 10.47 21.96 12.00
N VAL A 114 11.45 21.73 11.13
CA VAL A 114 11.25 21.69 9.68
C VAL A 114 11.11 20.25 9.21
N VAL A 115 10.05 19.96 8.45
CA VAL A 115 9.75 18.63 7.89
C VAL A 115 9.74 18.72 6.37
N LEU A 116 10.64 17.97 5.71
CA LEU A 116 10.71 17.86 4.26
C LEU A 116 9.84 16.71 3.75
N GLY A 117 9.07 16.97 2.70
CA GLY A 117 8.23 15.99 2.02
C GLY A 117 6.81 15.84 2.59
N SER A 118 5.88 15.38 1.75
CA SER A 118 4.49 15.04 2.06
C SER A 118 4.21 13.53 1.91
N GLY A 119 5.24 12.70 2.05
CA GLY A 119 5.16 11.23 1.93
C GLY A 119 4.81 10.53 3.24
N TRP A 120 4.76 9.20 3.19
CA TRP A 120 4.40 8.31 4.31
C TRP A 120 5.15 8.60 5.62
N GLY A 121 6.46 8.87 5.56
CA GLY A 121 7.26 9.19 6.75
C GLY A 121 6.87 10.54 7.37
N SER A 122 6.94 11.61 6.58
CA SER A 122 6.58 12.97 6.99
C SER A 122 5.15 13.06 7.52
N VAL A 123 4.20 12.39 6.86
CA VAL A 123 2.78 12.39 7.24
C VAL A 123 2.50 11.47 8.43
N GLY A 124 3.22 10.36 8.59
CA GLY A 124 3.19 9.54 9.82
C GLY A 124 3.71 10.27 11.06
N LEU A 125 4.76 11.10 10.88
CA LEU A 125 5.21 12.06 11.89
C LEU A 125 4.12 13.11 12.16
N LEU A 126 3.74 13.88 11.13
CA LEU A 126 2.81 15.00 11.29
C LEU A 126 1.49 14.56 11.93
N LYS A 127 0.91 13.41 11.55
CA LYS A 127 -0.35 12.92 12.14
C LYS A 127 -0.28 12.78 13.67
N ASN A 128 0.83 12.28 14.20
CA ASN A 128 0.99 11.95 15.62
C ASN A 128 1.76 13.02 16.44
N LEU A 129 2.44 13.96 15.77
CA LEU A 129 3.17 15.06 16.41
C LEU A 129 2.20 16.01 17.13
N ASP A 130 2.55 16.40 18.35
CA ASP A 130 1.86 17.46 19.08
C ASP A 130 2.51 18.82 18.78
N THR A 131 1.82 19.56 17.92
CA THR A 131 2.20 20.87 17.38
C THR A 131 2.19 22.00 18.41
N GLU A 132 1.66 21.81 19.61
CA GLU A 132 1.72 22.85 20.68
C GLU A 132 3.16 23.11 21.15
N ASN A 133 4.05 22.14 20.94
CA ASN A 133 5.42 22.11 21.47
C ASN A 133 6.47 22.72 20.53
N TYR A 134 6.14 22.95 19.25
CA TYR A 134 7.12 23.28 18.20
C TYR A 134 6.55 24.26 17.18
N ASN A 135 7.40 25.16 16.67
CA ASN A 135 7.09 25.94 15.48
C ASN A 135 7.30 25.06 14.25
N VAL A 136 6.24 24.39 13.79
CA VAL A 136 6.35 23.40 12.70
C VAL A 136 6.25 24.07 11.33
N ILE A 137 7.21 23.77 10.46
CA ILE A 137 7.24 24.17 9.06
C ILE A 137 7.32 22.91 8.20
N VAL A 138 6.42 22.76 7.22
CA VAL A 138 6.44 21.68 6.23
C VAL A 138 6.84 22.26 4.87
N VAL A 139 7.77 21.60 4.18
CA VAL A 139 8.23 21.98 2.83
C VAL A 139 8.13 20.77 1.91
N SER A 140 7.33 20.89 0.84
CA SER A 140 7.26 19.85 -0.19
C SER A 140 6.68 20.41 -1.48
N PRO A 141 7.21 20.04 -2.67
CA PRO A 141 6.65 20.47 -3.97
C PRO A 141 5.36 19.74 -4.35
N ARG A 142 4.76 18.97 -3.42
CA ARG A 142 3.51 18.22 -3.62
C ARG A 142 2.56 18.49 -2.46
N ASN A 143 1.54 19.32 -2.68
CA ASN A 143 0.57 19.73 -1.65
C ASN A 143 -0.42 18.65 -1.18
N TYR A 144 -0.23 17.39 -1.56
CA TYR A 144 -1.04 16.26 -1.10
C TYR A 144 -0.18 15.09 -0.62
N PHE A 145 -0.69 14.40 0.40
CA PHE A 145 -0.32 13.01 0.68
C PHE A 145 -0.88 12.10 -0.41
N LEU A 146 -0.10 11.10 -0.81
CA LEU A 146 -0.48 10.09 -1.80
C LEU A 146 -0.52 8.69 -1.17
N PHE A 147 -1.68 8.05 -1.20
CA PHE A 147 -1.86 6.66 -0.78
C PHE A 147 -1.36 5.70 -1.88
N THR A 148 -0.04 5.63 -2.02
CA THR A 148 0.67 4.93 -3.11
C THR A 148 0.26 3.48 -3.41
N PRO A 149 -0.22 2.63 -2.47
CA PRO A 149 -0.60 1.25 -2.80
C PRO A 149 -1.80 1.11 -3.75
N LEU A 150 -2.64 2.15 -3.89
CA LEU A 150 -3.78 2.16 -4.82
C LEU A 150 -3.48 2.96 -6.10
N LEU A 151 -2.22 3.36 -6.31
CA LEU A 151 -1.77 4.03 -7.53
C LEU A 151 -1.88 3.15 -8.80
N PRO A 152 -1.63 1.82 -8.77
CA PRO A 152 -1.84 0.97 -9.93
C PRO A 152 -3.29 1.04 -10.46
N SER A 153 -4.30 0.98 -9.57
CA SER A 153 -5.73 1.06 -9.91
C SER A 153 -6.16 2.40 -10.52
N CYS A 154 -5.35 3.46 -10.39
CA CYS A 154 -5.60 4.76 -11.02
C CYS A 154 -5.20 4.78 -12.50
N THR A 155 -4.31 3.87 -12.94
CA THR A 155 -3.88 3.78 -14.36
C THR A 155 -5.00 3.29 -15.28
N THR A 156 -5.93 2.50 -14.74
CA THR A 156 -7.03 1.83 -15.46
C THR A 156 -8.40 2.45 -15.18
N GLY A 157 -8.50 3.45 -14.29
CA GLY A 157 -9.79 4.06 -13.92
C GLY A 157 -10.68 3.19 -13.03
N LEU A 158 -10.08 2.23 -12.30
CA LEU A 158 -10.78 1.50 -11.22
C LEU A 158 -10.94 2.36 -9.96
N ILE A 159 -10.00 3.28 -9.72
CA ILE A 159 -10.02 4.24 -8.61
C ILE A 159 -9.67 5.61 -9.16
N GLU A 160 -10.37 6.66 -8.73
CA GLU A 160 -10.07 8.02 -9.13
C GLU A 160 -8.81 8.53 -8.44
N HIS A 161 -7.97 9.25 -9.20
CA HIS A 161 -6.72 9.79 -8.68
C HIS A 161 -6.96 10.68 -7.43
N ARG A 162 -8.07 11.44 -7.41
CA ARG A 162 -8.49 12.31 -6.29
C ARG A 162 -8.95 11.56 -5.04
N SER A 163 -9.27 10.26 -5.15
CA SER A 163 -9.71 9.40 -4.04
C SER A 163 -8.53 8.94 -3.18
N ILE A 164 -7.35 8.77 -3.78
CA ILE A 164 -6.11 8.35 -3.09
C ILE A 164 -5.20 9.52 -2.67
N MET A 165 -5.61 10.75 -2.97
CA MET A 165 -4.94 12.00 -2.56
C MET A 165 -5.61 12.60 -1.32
N GLU A 166 -4.83 13.15 -0.38
CA GLU A 166 -5.35 13.98 0.72
C GLU A 166 -4.51 15.26 0.87
N PRO A 167 -5.09 16.48 0.73
CA PRO A 167 -4.32 17.72 0.77
C PRO A 167 -3.60 17.93 2.11
N VAL A 168 -2.30 18.24 2.04
CA VAL A 168 -1.44 18.53 3.21
C VAL A 168 -2.04 19.65 4.06
N ARG A 169 -2.61 20.68 3.43
CA ARG A 169 -3.28 21.78 4.14
C ARG A 169 -4.46 21.29 5.00
N THR A 170 -5.22 20.27 4.56
CA THR A 170 -6.27 19.63 5.36
C THR A 170 -5.67 18.91 6.57
N ILE A 171 -4.60 18.12 6.37
CA ILE A 171 -3.91 17.38 7.44
C ILE A 171 -3.37 18.34 8.50
N LEU A 172 -2.85 19.49 8.08
CA LEU A 172 -2.26 20.51 8.95
C LEU A 172 -3.30 21.42 9.61
N ARG A 173 -4.46 21.66 8.99
CA ARG A 173 -5.53 22.48 9.60
C ARG A 173 -6.15 21.82 10.82
N HIS A 174 -6.11 20.49 10.91
CA HIS A 174 -6.58 19.71 12.07
C HIS A 174 -5.53 19.58 13.20
N LYS A 175 -4.53 20.47 13.22
CA LYS A 175 -3.57 20.58 14.32
C LYS A 175 -3.90 21.71 15.27
N LYS A 176 -3.57 21.51 16.55
CA LYS A 176 -3.78 22.51 17.60
C LYS A 176 -2.91 23.74 17.39
N GLY A 177 -1.63 23.55 17.07
CA GLY A 177 -0.71 24.63 16.71
C GLY A 177 -0.74 24.86 15.20
N ALA A 178 -0.65 26.12 14.78
CA ALA A 178 -0.60 26.48 13.37
C ALA A 178 0.70 25.97 12.72
N VAL A 179 0.57 25.21 11.63
CA VAL A 179 1.72 24.66 10.89
C VAL A 179 1.89 25.40 9.57
N LYS A 180 3.07 25.98 9.34
CA LYS A 180 3.37 26.69 8.09
C LYS A 180 3.66 25.66 6.99
N TYR A 181 3.02 25.78 5.82
CA TYR A 181 3.30 24.91 4.66
C TYR A 181 3.73 25.71 3.43
N TYR A 182 4.92 25.38 2.92
CA TYR A 182 5.46 25.87 1.67
C TYR A 182 5.37 24.78 0.58
N GLU A 183 4.70 25.13 -0.52
CA GLU A 183 4.67 24.33 -1.74
C GLU A 183 5.92 24.64 -2.58
N ALA A 184 7.04 24.03 -2.17
CA ALA A 184 8.38 24.35 -2.65
C ALA A 184 9.29 23.12 -2.59
N GLU A 185 10.28 23.06 -3.48
CA GLU A 185 11.33 22.03 -3.43
C GLU A 185 12.48 22.50 -2.54
N ALA A 186 12.92 21.65 -1.61
CA ALA A 186 14.15 21.89 -0.86
C ALA A 186 15.36 21.43 -1.72
N SER A 187 16.23 22.36 -2.11
CA SER A 187 17.32 22.08 -3.05
C SER A 187 18.62 21.67 -2.38
N SER A 188 18.87 22.13 -1.15
CA SER A 188 20.09 21.81 -0.39
C SER A 188 19.89 22.03 1.11
N VAL A 189 20.61 21.25 1.92
CA VAL A 189 20.71 21.46 3.38
C VAL A 189 22.09 22.01 3.72
N ASP A 190 22.16 22.91 4.70
CA ASP A 190 23.41 23.40 5.30
C ASP A 190 23.40 23.03 6.79
N PRO A 191 24.12 21.96 7.19
CA PRO A 191 24.06 21.45 8.56
C PRO A 191 24.77 22.37 9.57
N ASP A 192 25.75 23.16 9.12
CA ASP A 192 26.56 24.02 9.99
C ASP A 192 25.86 25.35 10.25
N ARG A 193 25.23 25.94 9.22
CA ARG A 193 24.38 27.14 9.36
C ARG A 193 22.96 26.83 9.86
N LYS A 194 22.58 25.54 9.95
CA LYS A 194 21.23 25.06 10.29
C LYS A 194 20.12 25.68 9.43
N ILE A 195 20.29 25.64 8.11
CA ILE A 195 19.28 26.11 7.16
C ILE A 195 18.96 25.06 6.09
N ILE A 196 17.78 25.19 5.49
CA ILE A 196 17.47 24.62 4.18
C ILE A 196 17.33 25.74 3.14
N LYS A 197 17.69 25.45 1.89
CA LYS A 197 17.33 26.29 0.73
C LYS A 197 16.11 25.71 0.07
N ILE A 198 15.11 26.56 -0.17
CA ILE A 198 13.88 26.18 -0.86
C ILE A 198 13.70 26.99 -2.15
N LYS A 199 13.08 26.37 -3.15
CA LYS A 199 12.79 26.95 -4.45
C LYS A 199 11.31 26.80 -4.78
N ASP A 200 10.71 27.87 -5.26
CA ASP A 200 9.37 27.87 -5.84
C ASP A 200 9.44 27.32 -7.27
N ASN A 201 8.72 26.23 -7.50
CA ASN A 201 8.63 25.52 -8.77
C ASN A 201 7.29 25.77 -9.48
N THR A 202 6.45 26.69 -8.99
CA THR A 202 5.15 27.02 -9.61
C THR A 202 5.31 27.82 -10.92
N GLU A 203 4.30 27.74 -11.78
CA GLU A 203 4.24 28.53 -13.01
C GLU A 203 3.87 29.99 -12.70
N GLY A 204 4.65 30.94 -13.23
CA GLY A 204 4.51 32.36 -12.91
C GLY A 204 5.34 32.79 -11.70
N LYS A 205 6.67 32.69 -11.80
CA LYS A 205 7.61 33.04 -10.71
C LYS A 205 7.38 34.46 -10.18
N GLY A 206 7.11 34.57 -8.89
CA GLY A 206 7.13 35.84 -8.17
C GLY A 206 8.55 36.44 -8.06
N PRO A 207 8.69 37.67 -7.54
CA PRO A 207 9.99 38.36 -7.43
C PRO A 207 11.00 37.67 -6.49
N GLN A 208 10.55 36.72 -5.67
CA GLN A 208 11.40 35.87 -4.84
C GLN A 208 11.05 34.40 -5.08
N SER A 209 11.77 33.73 -5.97
CA SER A 209 11.59 32.30 -6.26
C SER A 209 12.48 31.38 -5.42
N GLU A 210 13.39 31.91 -4.59
CA GLU A 210 14.26 31.12 -3.71
C GLU A 210 14.40 31.81 -2.34
N THR A 211 14.53 31.02 -1.27
CA THR A 211 14.81 31.55 0.08
C THR A 211 15.51 30.52 0.99
N GLU A 212 16.13 31.00 2.05
CA GLU A 212 16.66 30.19 3.14
C GLU A 212 15.61 30.08 4.27
N ILE A 213 15.50 28.92 4.92
CA ILE A 213 14.67 28.71 6.13
C ILE A 213 15.56 28.09 7.22
N PRO A 214 15.68 28.73 8.41
CA PRO A 214 16.41 28.17 9.54
C PRO A 214 15.63 27.06 10.26
N TYR A 215 16.34 26.18 10.96
CA TYR A 215 15.75 25.12 11.78
C TYR A 215 16.51 24.90 13.09
N ASP A 216 15.79 24.48 14.13
CA ASP A 216 16.38 23.88 15.34
C ASP A 216 16.43 22.35 15.20
N MET A 217 15.44 21.78 14.49
CA MET A 217 15.28 20.36 14.21
C MET A 217 14.83 20.15 12.75
N LEU A 218 15.45 19.22 12.03
CA LEU A 218 15.13 18.90 10.63
C LEU A 218 14.75 17.43 10.46
N VAL A 219 13.61 17.14 9.82
CA VAL A 219 13.21 15.78 9.43
C VAL A 219 13.16 15.66 7.91
N ILE A 220 13.92 14.73 7.37
CA ILE A 220 14.03 14.45 5.94
C ILE A 220 13.17 13.24 5.58
N GLY A 221 11.99 13.49 5.00
CA GLY A 221 11.04 12.46 4.54
C GLY A 221 10.72 12.57 3.03
N VAL A 222 11.70 13.00 2.23
CA VAL A 222 11.56 13.22 0.77
C VAL A 222 11.47 11.93 -0.06
N GLY A 223 11.78 10.78 0.56
CA GLY A 223 11.79 9.48 -0.10
C GLY A 223 12.80 9.36 -1.26
N ALA A 224 12.53 8.43 -2.17
CA ALA A 224 13.38 8.11 -3.32
C ALA A 224 12.76 8.55 -4.65
N GLU A 225 13.61 8.64 -5.68
CA GLU A 225 13.24 8.77 -7.10
C GLU A 225 13.38 7.42 -7.83
N ASN A 226 12.92 7.32 -9.07
CA ASN A 226 13.00 6.08 -9.86
C ASN A 226 14.43 5.81 -10.36
N ALA A 227 14.93 4.59 -10.13
CA ALA A 227 16.22 4.14 -10.61
C ALA A 227 16.12 3.49 -11.99
N THR A 228 16.83 4.04 -12.98
CA THR A 228 16.99 3.43 -14.31
C THR A 228 18.23 2.54 -14.41
N PHE A 229 19.02 2.43 -13.35
CA PHE A 229 20.31 1.71 -13.29
C PHE A 229 21.33 2.08 -14.38
N GLY A 230 21.17 3.23 -15.04
CA GLY A 230 21.99 3.65 -16.18
C GLY A 230 21.62 2.99 -17.52
N ILE A 231 20.52 2.25 -17.58
CA ILE A 231 20.02 1.59 -18.79
C ILE A 231 19.56 2.67 -19.80
N PRO A 232 20.13 2.71 -21.03
CA PRO A 232 19.77 3.73 -22.02
C PRO A 232 18.31 3.63 -22.48
N GLY A 233 17.66 4.78 -22.65
CA GLY A 233 16.31 4.90 -23.19
C GLY A 233 15.18 4.74 -22.18
N VAL A 234 15.46 4.42 -20.91
CA VAL A 234 14.42 4.22 -19.89
C VAL A 234 13.72 5.53 -19.51
N ARG A 235 14.43 6.66 -19.38
CA ARG A 235 13.79 7.94 -19.01
C ARG A 235 13.01 8.54 -20.17
N GLU A 236 13.39 8.17 -21.38
CA GLU A 236 12.96 8.73 -22.65
C GLU A 236 11.73 7.99 -23.19
N ASN A 237 11.71 6.65 -23.13
CA ASN A 237 10.72 5.83 -23.84
C ASN A 237 9.77 5.04 -22.90
N SER A 238 9.96 5.07 -21.59
CA SER A 238 9.08 4.40 -20.61
C SER A 238 8.23 5.38 -19.81
N CYS A 239 7.24 4.87 -19.07
CA CYS A 239 6.58 5.58 -17.98
C CYS A 239 7.01 4.98 -16.64
N PHE A 240 7.25 5.81 -15.63
CA PHE A 240 7.37 5.34 -14.25
C PHE A 240 5.97 5.11 -13.65
N LEU A 241 5.90 4.62 -12.40
CA LEU A 241 4.66 4.51 -11.62
C LEU A 241 4.96 4.80 -10.14
N LYS A 242 5.13 6.09 -9.79
CA LYS A 242 5.52 6.57 -8.46
C LYS A 242 4.59 7.69 -7.95
N GLU A 243 4.12 8.57 -8.84
CA GLU A 243 3.29 9.76 -8.53
C GLU A 243 1.98 9.79 -9.35
N ILE A 244 1.07 10.72 -9.04
CA ILE A 244 -0.23 10.83 -9.76
C ILE A 244 -0.05 11.14 -11.25
N GLY A 245 0.89 12.02 -11.61
CA GLY A 245 1.16 12.37 -13.01
C GLY A 245 1.65 11.17 -13.83
N ASP A 246 2.36 10.22 -13.21
CA ASP A 246 2.74 8.96 -13.85
C ASP A 246 1.51 8.13 -14.22
N ALA A 247 0.57 7.98 -13.28
CA ALA A 247 -0.63 7.18 -13.49
C ALA A 247 -1.55 7.79 -14.56
N GLN A 248 -1.68 9.13 -14.59
CA GLN A 248 -2.40 9.84 -15.66
C GLN A 248 -1.69 9.69 -17.03
N LEU A 249 -0.35 9.79 -17.07
CA LEU A 249 0.42 9.58 -18.30
C LEU A 249 0.30 8.13 -18.82
N ILE A 250 0.30 7.14 -17.92
CA ILE A 250 0.06 5.73 -18.27
C ILE A 250 -1.36 5.57 -18.84
N ARG A 251 -2.40 6.04 -18.13
CA ARG A 251 -3.80 5.99 -18.58
C ARG A 251 -3.97 6.60 -19.97
N LYS A 252 -3.38 7.78 -20.20
CA LYS A 252 -3.35 8.45 -21.50
C LYS A 252 -2.66 7.60 -22.56
N LYS A 253 -1.45 7.07 -22.29
CA LYS A 253 -0.72 6.22 -23.25
C LYS A 253 -1.43 4.90 -23.55
N ILE A 254 -2.13 4.29 -22.59
CA ILE A 254 -2.98 3.10 -22.82
C ILE A 254 -4.00 3.42 -23.91
N MET A 255 -4.76 4.50 -23.74
CA MET A 255 -5.78 4.91 -24.71
C MET A 255 -5.18 5.43 -26.03
N ASP A 256 -4.03 6.11 -26.01
CA ASP A 256 -3.32 6.51 -27.24
C ASP A 256 -2.78 5.30 -28.02
N CYS A 257 -2.52 4.15 -27.40
CA CYS A 257 -2.17 2.92 -28.11
C CYS A 257 -3.41 2.25 -28.72
N VAL A 258 -4.51 2.16 -27.94
CA VAL A 258 -5.78 1.58 -28.39
C VAL A 258 -6.35 2.34 -29.59
N GLU A 259 -6.45 3.67 -29.53
CA GLU A 259 -6.99 4.49 -30.62
C GLU A 259 -6.11 4.43 -31.90
N ARG A 260 -4.77 4.33 -31.75
CA ARG A 260 -3.86 4.13 -32.90
C ARG A 260 -3.98 2.73 -33.50
N ALA A 261 -4.19 1.70 -32.68
CA ALA A 261 -4.43 0.33 -33.14
C ALA A 261 -5.79 0.19 -33.86
N SER A 262 -6.79 0.98 -33.47
CA SER A 262 -8.09 1.07 -34.16
C SER A 262 -8.07 1.95 -35.43
N PHE A 263 -6.95 2.58 -35.77
CA PHE A 263 -6.91 3.54 -36.88
C PHE A 263 -7.07 2.86 -38.25
N LYS A 264 -7.82 3.50 -39.16
CA LYS A 264 -8.17 2.92 -40.45
C LYS A 264 -6.93 2.77 -41.35
N GLY A 265 -6.56 1.53 -41.65
CA GLY A 265 -5.44 1.18 -42.52
C GLY A 265 -4.15 0.81 -41.80
N GLN A 266 -4.18 0.66 -40.46
CA GLN A 266 -3.03 0.22 -39.68
C GLN A 266 -2.58 -1.21 -40.08
N SER A 267 -1.27 -1.44 -40.15
CA SER A 267 -0.73 -2.77 -40.44
C SER A 267 -0.91 -3.70 -39.24
N GLN A 268 -0.99 -5.01 -39.48
CA GLN A 268 -1.25 -5.97 -38.40
C GLN A 268 -0.09 -6.04 -37.39
N GLU A 269 1.14 -5.85 -37.87
CA GLU A 269 2.36 -5.83 -37.08
C GLU A 269 2.40 -4.63 -36.13
N GLU A 270 1.92 -3.47 -36.58
CA GLU A 270 1.85 -2.26 -35.76
C GLU A 270 0.67 -2.30 -34.79
N ILE A 271 -0.46 -2.94 -35.15
CA ILE A 271 -1.53 -3.26 -34.21
C ILE A 271 -1.00 -4.19 -33.11
N ASP A 272 -0.31 -5.27 -33.47
CA ASP A 272 0.28 -6.21 -32.51
C ASP A 272 1.31 -5.53 -31.59
N ARG A 273 2.12 -4.61 -32.13
CA ARG A 273 3.03 -3.80 -31.31
C ARG A 273 2.27 -2.90 -30.34
N LEU A 274 1.33 -2.08 -30.83
CA LEU A 274 0.59 -1.11 -30.02
C LEU A 274 -0.23 -1.79 -28.91
N MET A 275 -0.76 -2.99 -29.19
CA MET A 275 -1.54 -3.79 -28.25
C MET A 275 -0.67 -4.66 -27.32
N HIS A 276 0.66 -4.65 -27.47
CA HIS A 276 1.59 -5.27 -26.52
C HIS A 276 2.10 -4.22 -25.52
N MET A 277 1.78 -4.45 -24.24
CA MET A 277 2.24 -3.64 -23.12
C MET A 277 3.25 -4.41 -22.25
N VAL A 278 4.34 -3.74 -21.86
CA VAL A 278 5.45 -4.34 -21.11
C VAL A 278 5.57 -3.69 -19.73
N VAL A 279 5.68 -4.50 -18.69
CA VAL A 279 5.91 -4.07 -17.31
C VAL A 279 7.28 -4.57 -16.86
N VAL A 280 8.10 -3.70 -16.28
CA VAL A 280 9.45 -4.07 -15.79
C VAL A 280 9.50 -3.95 -14.27
N GLY A 281 9.68 -5.07 -13.59
CA GLY A 281 9.69 -5.21 -12.14
C GLY A 281 8.56 -6.09 -11.62
N GLY A 282 8.87 -7.33 -11.25
CA GLY A 282 7.98 -8.30 -10.58
C GLY A 282 7.78 -8.04 -9.07
N GLY A 283 8.04 -6.82 -8.60
CA GLY A 283 7.62 -6.37 -7.26
C GLY A 283 6.11 -6.05 -7.22
N PRO A 284 5.53 -5.79 -6.03
CA PRO A 284 4.09 -5.57 -5.88
C PRO A 284 3.51 -4.57 -6.88
N THR A 285 4.13 -3.39 -7.05
CA THR A 285 3.65 -2.35 -7.98
C THR A 285 3.52 -2.81 -9.44
N GLY A 286 4.46 -3.62 -9.95
CA GLY A 286 4.40 -4.12 -11.32
C GLY A 286 3.49 -5.34 -11.48
N VAL A 287 3.37 -6.17 -10.43
CA VAL A 287 2.43 -7.30 -10.38
C VAL A 287 0.99 -6.79 -10.32
N GLU A 288 0.70 -5.82 -9.43
CA GLU A 288 -0.60 -5.19 -9.30
C GLU A 288 -0.98 -4.42 -10.57
N PHE A 289 -0.05 -3.66 -11.18
CA PHE A 289 -0.32 -3.00 -12.46
C PHE A 289 -0.57 -3.99 -13.62
N ALA A 290 0.20 -5.08 -13.74
CA ALA A 290 -0.03 -6.09 -14.76
C ALA A 290 -1.40 -6.78 -14.62
N GLY A 291 -1.84 -7.02 -13.37
CA GLY A 291 -3.19 -7.54 -13.07
C GLY A 291 -4.31 -6.54 -13.38
N GLU A 292 -4.19 -5.29 -12.92
CA GLU A 292 -5.14 -4.21 -13.20
C GLU A 292 -5.32 -4.01 -14.72
N LEU A 293 -4.20 -3.97 -15.44
CA LEU A 293 -4.17 -3.78 -16.89
C LEU A 293 -4.83 -4.97 -17.61
N ARG A 294 -4.62 -6.20 -17.16
CA ARG A 294 -5.29 -7.37 -17.74
C ARG A 294 -6.80 -7.32 -17.53
N ASP A 295 -7.26 -7.00 -16.32
CA ASP A 295 -8.69 -6.89 -16.03
C ASP A 295 -9.34 -5.75 -16.83
N PHE A 296 -8.69 -4.58 -16.96
CA PHE A 296 -9.19 -3.46 -17.79
C PHE A 296 -9.41 -3.86 -19.25
N PHE A 297 -8.47 -4.61 -19.86
CA PHE A 297 -8.63 -5.04 -21.24
C PHE A 297 -9.67 -6.15 -21.42
N GLU A 298 -9.75 -7.11 -20.49
CA GLU A 298 -10.71 -8.22 -20.55
C GLU A 298 -12.15 -7.79 -20.18
N GLU A 299 -12.30 -6.94 -19.15
CA GLU A 299 -13.60 -6.51 -18.64
C GLU A 299 -14.15 -5.27 -19.36
N ASP A 300 -13.34 -4.30 -19.77
CA ASP A 300 -13.82 -3.03 -20.34
C ASP A 300 -13.52 -2.92 -21.85
N ILE A 301 -12.25 -2.86 -22.26
CA ILE A 301 -11.87 -2.60 -23.67
C ILE A 301 -12.43 -3.65 -24.64
N LYS A 302 -12.42 -4.93 -24.27
CA LYS A 302 -12.97 -6.03 -25.08
C LYS A 302 -14.46 -5.90 -25.42
N LYS A 303 -15.23 -5.15 -24.62
CA LYS A 303 -16.65 -4.86 -24.90
C LYS A 303 -16.83 -3.66 -25.84
N LEU A 304 -15.90 -2.71 -25.79
CA LEU A 304 -15.96 -1.45 -26.55
C LEU A 304 -15.34 -1.59 -27.95
N ILE A 305 -14.23 -2.34 -28.06
CA ILE A 305 -13.41 -2.44 -29.28
C ILE A 305 -13.00 -3.91 -29.51
N PRO A 306 -13.97 -4.80 -29.82
CA PRO A 306 -13.72 -6.23 -29.93
C PRO A 306 -12.71 -6.59 -31.04
N ASP A 307 -12.70 -5.82 -32.14
CA ASP A 307 -11.94 -6.09 -33.36
C ASP A 307 -10.42 -6.19 -33.14
N ILE A 308 -9.86 -5.43 -32.20
CA ILE A 308 -8.43 -5.48 -31.84
C ILE A 308 -8.13 -6.08 -30.47
N SER A 309 -9.13 -6.19 -29.58
CA SER A 309 -8.94 -6.67 -28.20
C SER A 309 -8.31 -8.06 -28.10
N HIS A 310 -8.51 -8.92 -29.10
CA HIS A 310 -7.94 -10.27 -29.16
C HIS A 310 -6.42 -10.30 -29.41
N ARG A 311 -5.82 -9.15 -29.80
CA ARG A 311 -4.37 -8.96 -29.97
C ARG A 311 -3.70 -8.38 -28.72
N PHE A 312 -4.46 -8.06 -27.67
CA PHE A 312 -3.92 -7.50 -26.45
C PHE A 312 -2.97 -8.48 -25.73
N LYS A 313 -1.79 -8.00 -25.35
CA LYS A 313 -0.77 -8.78 -24.63
C LYS A 313 -0.11 -7.98 -23.52
N VAL A 314 0.08 -8.63 -22.36
CA VAL A 314 0.96 -8.15 -21.28
C VAL A 314 2.21 -9.01 -21.20
N THR A 315 3.38 -8.38 -21.02
CA THR A 315 4.61 -9.07 -20.62
C THR A 315 5.19 -8.45 -19.36
N LEU A 316 5.45 -9.26 -18.33
CA LEU A 316 6.07 -8.84 -17.08
C LEU A 316 7.53 -9.33 -17.04
N ILE A 317 8.50 -8.41 -17.05
CA ILE A 317 9.94 -8.68 -17.02
C ILE A 317 10.46 -8.54 -15.58
N GLU A 318 11.14 -9.56 -15.07
CA GLU A 318 11.82 -9.54 -13.77
C GLU A 318 13.23 -10.15 -13.88
N ALA A 319 14.21 -9.47 -13.28
CA ALA A 319 15.62 -9.86 -13.28
C ALA A 319 15.91 -11.02 -12.30
N LEU A 320 15.10 -11.15 -11.25
CA LEU A 320 15.18 -12.20 -10.23
C LEU A 320 14.52 -13.53 -10.69
N PRO A 321 14.75 -14.63 -9.96
CA PRO A 321 14.22 -15.96 -10.33
C PRO A 321 12.69 -16.12 -10.28
N ASN A 322 11.96 -15.23 -9.59
CA ASN A 322 10.51 -15.30 -9.38
C ASN A 322 9.96 -13.89 -9.05
N VAL A 323 8.65 -13.69 -9.27
CA VAL A 323 7.92 -12.47 -8.83
C VAL A 323 7.71 -12.45 -7.31
N LEU A 324 7.28 -11.30 -6.77
CA LEU A 324 6.95 -11.08 -5.36
C LEU A 324 7.97 -11.69 -4.36
N PRO A 325 9.28 -11.40 -4.49
CA PRO A 325 10.36 -12.10 -3.76
C PRO A 325 10.37 -11.91 -2.23
N SER A 326 9.47 -11.08 -1.68
CA SER A 326 9.25 -10.91 -0.24
C SER A 326 8.15 -11.80 0.35
N PHE A 327 7.43 -12.57 -0.47
CA PHE A 327 6.33 -13.45 -0.07
C PHE A 327 6.81 -14.90 0.07
N SER A 328 6.07 -15.73 0.81
CA SER A 328 6.33 -17.17 0.89
C SER A 328 6.23 -17.87 -0.48
N LYS A 329 7.06 -18.91 -0.68
CA LYS A 329 7.20 -19.64 -1.97
C LYS A 329 5.86 -20.13 -2.56
N GLN A 330 4.92 -20.54 -1.70
CA GLN A 330 3.60 -20.99 -2.12
C GLN A 330 2.77 -19.85 -2.75
N LEU A 331 2.90 -18.61 -2.25
CA LEU A 331 2.22 -17.44 -2.80
C LEU A 331 2.88 -16.96 -4.10
N ILE A 332 4.20 -17.09 -4.21
CA ILE A 332 4.94 -16.87 -5.45
C ILE A 332 4.45 -17.83 -6.54
N GLU A 333 4.45 -19.15 -6.28
CA GLU A 333 3.96 -20.17 -7.20
C GLU A 333 2.49 -19.95 -7.60
N TYR A 334 1.64 -19.61 -6.62
CA TYR A 334 0.24 -19.28 -6.88
C TYR A 334 0.06 -18.01 -7.74
N THR A 335 0.87 -16.97 -7.50
CA THR A 335 0.83 -15.72 -8.27
C THR A 335 1.24 -15.97 -9.72
N GLU A 336 2.35 -16.66 -9.96
CA GLU A 336 2.78 -16.94 -11.32
C GLU A 336 1.84 -17.88 -12.07
N ASN A 337 1.25 -18.88 -11.39
CA ASN A 337 0.24 -19.74 -11.99
C ASN A 337 -1.00 -18.93 -12.38
N THR A 338 -1.52 -18.10 -11.47
CA THR A 338 -2.65 -17.19 -11.74
C THR A 338 -2.35 -16.27 -12.92
N MET A 339 -1.21 -15.58 -12.92
CA MET A 339 -0.85 -14.67 -14.00
C MET A 339 -0.70 -15.39 -15.35
N ARG A 340 -0.20 -16.64 -15.36
CA ARG A 340 -0.15 -17.47 -16.58
C ARG A 340 -1.54 -17.95 -17.03
N GLU A 341 -2.48 -18.20 -16.12
CA GLU A 341 -3.91 -18.45 -16.44
C GLU A 341 -4.55 -17.21 -17.08
N GLU A 342 -4.30 -16.01 -16.55
CA GLU A 342 -4.76 -14.74 -17.14
C GLU A 342 -3.87 -14.26 -18.32
N ASN A 343 -3.11 -15.18 -18.94
CA ASN A 343 -2.25 -15.01 -20.11
C ASN A 343 -1.25 -13.82 -20.04
N ILE A 344 -0.75 -13.49 -18.85
CA ILE A 344 0.36 -12.54 -18.67
C ILE A 344 1.68 -13.29 -18.88
N ASP A 345 2.48 -12.84 -19.86
CA ASP A 345 3.72 -13.50 -20.26
C ASP A 345 4.89 -13.08 -19.34
N ILE A 346 5.23 -13.91 -18.35
CA ILE A 346 6.27 -13.60 -17.35
C ILE A 346 7.66 -14.00 -17.85
N LYS A 347 8.58 -13.02 -17.96
CA LYS A 347 10.01 -13.22 -18.26
C LYS A 347 10.84 -13.05 -16.99
N LEU A 348 10.98 -14.14 -16.23
CA LEU A 348 11.86 -14.24 -15.06
C LEU A 348 13.33 -14.32 -15.48
N LYS A 349 14.27 -14.04 -14.56
CA LYS A 349 15.74 -14.06 -14.81
C LYS A 349 16.18 -13.22 -16.02
N THR A 350 15.40 -12.20 -16.37
CA THR A 350 15.51 -11.43 -17.60
C THR A 350 15.80 -9.96 -17.28
N MET A 351 16.97 -9.47 -17.68
CA MET A 351 17.42 -8.10 -17.41
C MET A 351 17.33 -7.23 -18.66
N VAL A 352 16.55 -6.15 -18.59
CA VAL A 352 16.55 -5.10 -19.63
C VAL A 352 17.95 -4.50 -19.78
N LYS A 353 18.36 -4.26 -21.03
CA LYS A 353 19.68 -3.70 -21.42
C LYS A 353 19.56 -2.37 -22.16
N LYS A 354 18.48 -2.18 -22.91
CA LYS A 354 18.17 -0.96 -23.66
C LYS A 354 16.68 -0.84 -23.88
N VAL A 355 16.17 0.38 -23.91
CA VAL A 355 14.81 0.70 -24.37
C VAL A 355 14.91 1.63 -25.59
N THR A 356 14.03 1.46 -26.57
CA THR A 356 13.82 2.36 -27.72
C THR A 356 12.34 2.76 -27.78
N GLU A 357 11.96 3.62 -28.72
CA GLU A 357 10.55 4.03 -28.91
C GLU A 357 9.62 2.84 -29.21
N ASP A 358 10.11 1.85 -29.95
CA ASP A 358 9.29 0.74 -30.46
C ASP A 358 9.54 -0.62 -29.80
N PHE A 359 10.68 -0.81 -29.12
CA PHE A 359 11.01 -2.09 -28.49
C PHE A 359 11.89 -1.97 -27.23
N VAL A 360 11.79 -2.98 -26.37
CA VAL A 360 12.74 -3.22 -25.27
C VAL A 360 13.66 -4.38 -25.61
N GLU A 361 14.95 -4.22 -25.32
CA GLU A 361 15.97 -5.26 -25.46
C GLU A 361 16.38 -5.76 -24.08
N ALA A 362 16.31 -7.08 -23.87
CA ALA A 362 16.60 -7.73 -22.60
C ALA A 362 17.43 -9.01 -22.79
N GLU A 363 18.22 -9.36 -21.77
CA GLU A 363 19.10 -10.52 -21.74
C GLU A 363 18.62 -11.50 -20.67
N PHE A 364 18.56 -12.79 -21.01
CA PHE A 364 18.34 -13.87 -20.05
C PHE A 364 19.40 -14.96 -20.20
N ALA A 365 19.55 -15.79 -19.16
CA ALA A 365 20.40 -16.99 -19.21
C ALA A 365 19.57 -18.20 -19.65
N GLY A 366 19.99 -18.86 -20.73
CA GLY A 366 19.43 -20.13 -21.19
C GLY A 366 19.72 -21.29 -20.22
N PRO A 367 19.08 -22.46 -20.40
CA PRO A 367 19.30 -23.64 -19.54
C PRO A 367 20.75 -24.16 -19.55
N ASP A 368 21.50 -23.84 -20.59
CA ASP A 368 22.92 -24.12 -20.82
C ASP A 368 23.87 -23.04 -20.26
N GLY A 369 23.33 -21.95 -19.71
CA GLY A 369 24.08 -20.78 -19.28
C GLY A 369 24.42 -19.79 -20.41
N SER A 370 23.96 -20.01 -21.64
CA SER A 370 24.13 -19.05 -22.74
C SER A 370 23.39 -17.74 -22.45
N LYS A 371 24.00 -16.61 -22.78
CA LYS A 371 23.30 -15.30 -22.76
C LYS A 371 22.50 -15.15 -24.04
N GLN A 372 21.19 -15.06 -23.92
CA GLN A 372 20.27 -14.90 -25.05
C GLN A 372 19.62 -13.51 -24.96
N THR A 373 19.60 -12.80 -26.10
CA THR A 373 19.02 -11.46 -26.19
C THR A 373 17.65 -11.55 -26.85
N LEU A 374 16.64 -11.01 -26.17
CA LEU A 374 15.26 -10.91 -26.61
C LEU A 374 14.94 -9.45 -26.93
N ARG A 375 14.32 -9.20 -28.08
CA ARG A 375 13.67 -7.91 -28.38
C ARG A 375 12.17 -8.10 -28.30
N ILE A 376 11.50 -7.19 -27.59
CA ILE A 376 10.05 -7.20 -27.39
C ILE A 376 9.50 -5.87 -27.90
N PRO A 377 8.78 -5.85 -29.04
CA PRO A 377 8.05 -4.68 -29.50
C PRO A 377 7.00 -4.26 -28.46
N TYR A 378 6.71 -2.97 -28.33
CA TYR A 378 5.65 -2.49 -27.43
C TYR A 378 4.98 -1.20 -27.89
N GLY A 379 3.75 -0.98 -27.42
CA GLY A 379 3.04 0.31 -27.46
C GLY A 379 3.21 1.12 -26.19
N LEU A 380 3.25 0.44 -25.03
CA LEU A 380 3.55 1.02 -23.72
C LEU A 380 4.57 0.17 -22.96
N LEU A 381 5.57 0.81 -22.34
CA LEU A 381 6.43 0.20 -21.32
C LEU A 381 6.35 0.97 -20.00
N VAL A 382 6.07 0.25 -18.91
CA VAL A 382 6.02 0.78 -17.54
C VAL A 382 7.18 0.25 -16.70
N TRP A 383 7.96 1.16 -16.13
CA TRP A 383 9.13 0.89 -15.31
C TRP A 383 8.79 0.96 -13.81
N ALA A 384 8.39 -0.18 -13.26
CA ALA A 384 7.91 -0.35 -11.88
C ALA A 384 9.00 -0.87 -10.91
N THR A 385 10.28 -0.64 -11.22
CA THR A 385 11.42 -1.14 -10.43
C THR A 385 12.46 -0.07 -10.10
N GLY A 386 13.13 -0.25 -8.96
CA GLY A 386 14.30 0.54 -8.55
C GLY A 386 14.00 1.89 -7.87
N ASN A 387 14.51 2.05 -6.65
CA ASN A 387 14.57 3.34 -5.93
C ASN A 387 16.01 3.91 -6.01
N ALA A 388 16.14 5.22 -6.20
CA ALA A 388 17.41 5.97 -6.23
C ALA A 388 17.41 7.17 -5.27
N VAL A 389 18.61 7.64 -4.91
CA VAL A 389 18.83 8.72 -3.95
C VAL A 389 18.67 10.10 -4.61
N ARG A 390 17.62 10.83 -4.20
CA ARG A 390 17.31 12.19 -4.67
C ARG A 390 18.48 13.18 -4.52
N PRO A 391 18.59 14.23 -5.36
CA PRO A 391 19.69 15.21 -5.32
C PRO A 391 19.96 15.82 -3.94
N ILE A 392 18.95 16.33 -3.23
CA ILE A 392 19.11 16.93 -1.89
C ILE A 392 19.72 15.94 -0.87
N VAL A 393 19.36 14.66 -0.96
CA VAL A 393 19.86 13.61 -0.06
C VAL A 393 21.34 13.32 -0.37
N ARG A 394 21.70 13.34 -1.66
CA ARG A 394 23.07 13.17 -2.16
C ARG A 394 23.97 14.35 -1.80
N ASP A 395 23.44 15.58 -1.86
CA ASP A 395 24.08 16.83 -1.40
C ASP A 395 24.43 16.75 0.09
N LEU A 396 23.46 16.41 0.95
CA LEU A 396 23.70 16.27 2.39
C LEU A 396 24.68 15.12 2.71
N MET A 397 24.61 13.99 1.98
CA MET A 397 25.58 12.90 2.12
C MET A 397 27.01 13.31 1.76
N GLY A 398 27.19 14.27 0.84
CA GLY A 398 28.50 14.84 0.50
C GLY A 398 29.04 15.83 1.55
N LYS A 399 28.16 16.42 2.36
CA LYS A 399 28.49 17.43 3.38
C LYS A 399 28.80 16.84 4.76
N VAL A 400 28.15 15.73 5.14
CA VAL A 400 28.32 15.11 6.46
C VAL A 400 29.39 14.00 6.39
N PRO A 401 30.58 14.12 7.03
CA PRO A 401 31.68 13.16 6.85
C PRO A 401 31.35 11.71 7.23
N ALA A 402 30.43 11.49 8.18
CA ALA A 402 29.95 10.17 8.55
C ALA A 402 29.09 9.49 7.46
N GLN A 403 28.61 10.23 6.46
CA GLN A 403 27.81 9.74 5.33
C GLN A 403 28.65 9.38 4.09
N LYS A 404 29.99 9.51 4.14
CA LYS A 404 30.90 9.28 3.01
C LYS A 404 30.74 7.90 2.34
N ASP A 405 30.34 6.88 3.11
CA ASP A 405 30.16 5.49 2.66
C ASP A 405 28.68 5.14 2.37
N SER A 406 27.75 6.06 2.62
CA SER A 406 26.34 5.90 2.30
C SER A 406 26.12 5.86 0.78
N ARG A 407 25.27 4.95 0.31
CA ARG A 407 24.98 4.74 -1.13
C ARG A 407 23.49 4.63 -1.47
N ARG A 408 22.65 4.20 -0.52
CA ARG A 408 21.21 3.92 -0.71
C ARG A 408 20.27 4.97 -0.09
N GLY A 409 20.83 5.94 0.63
CA GLY A 409 20.12 6.92 1.44
C GLY A 409 20.99 7.33 2.63
N LEU A 410 20.49 8.18 3.52
CA LEU A 410 21.18 8.61 4.72
C LEU A 410 21.26 7.46 5.73
N ALA A 411 22.47 7.12 6.18
CA ALA A 411 22.67 6.21 7.30
C ALA A 411 22.17 6.87 8.58
N VAL A 412 21.25 6.20 9.29
CA VAL A 412 20.68 6.69 10.55
C VAL A 412 21.06 5.79 11.73
N ASN A 413 20.92 6.29 12.95
CA ASN A 413 21.01 5.46 14.16
C ASN A 413 19.64 4.82 14.51
N GLU A 414 19.60 4.08 15.61
CA GLU A 414 18.38 3.41 16.10
C GLU A 414 17.27 4.36 16.62
N TYR A 415 17.54 5.67 16.68
CA TYR A 415 16.58 6.74 16.95
C TYR A 415 16.27 7.58 15.70
N LEU A 416 16.66 7.08 14.53
CA LEU A 416 16.48 7.69 13.20
C LEU A 416 17.20 9.03 12.98
N VAL A 417 18.16 9.38 13.87
CA VAL A 417 19.07 10.53 13.69
C VAL A 417 20.06 10.21 12.59
N VAL A 418 20.30 11.13 11.67
CA VAL A 418 21.31 11.01 10.61
C VAL A 418 22.70 10.94 11.25
N GLN A 419 23.43 9.86 10.99
CA GLN A 419 24.76 9.64 11.57
C GLN A 419 25.70 10.79 11.21
N GLY A 420 26.41 11.32 12.22
CA GLY A 420 27.23 12.53 12.11
C GLY A 420 26.52 13.85 12.50
N THR A 421 25.21 13.82 12.80
CA THR A 421 24.42 15.00 13.20
C THR A 421 23.80 14.81 14.59
N ARG A 422 23.12 15.82 15.13
CA ARG A 422 22.39 15.74 16.42
C ARG A 422 20.91 16.14 16.32
N ASP A 423 20.56 16.76 15.21
CA ASP A 423 19.40 17.62 14.99
C ASP A 423 18.78 17.42 13.59
N ILE A 424 19.31 16.45 12.83
CA ILE A 424 18.75 16.01 11.55
C ILE A 424 18.33 14.54 11.68
N TRP A 425 17.07 14.25 11.37
CA TRP A 425 16.49 12.90 11.30
C TRP A 425 16.09 12.58 9.86
N ALA A 426 15.99 11.29 9.51
CA ALA A 426 15.49 10.85 8.21
C ALA A 426 14.52 9.66 8.34
N VAL A 427 13.50 9.62 7.48
CA VAL A 427 12.43 8.60 7.49
C VAL A 427 12.00 8.17 6.08
N GLY A 428 11.57 6.91 5.94
CA GLY A 428 11.15 6.30 4.68
C GLY A 428 12.30 6.10 3.68
N ASP A 429 11.99 5.99 2.39
CA ASP A 429 12.93 5.58 1.31
C ASP A 429 14.24 6.40 1.20
N CYS A 430 14.37 7.57 1.87
CA CYS A 430 15.62 8.34 1.92
C CYS A 430 16.54 7.99 3.11
N ALA A 431 16.10 7.15 4.04
CA ALA A 431 16.86 6.69 5.20
C ALA A 431 17.30 5.22 5.05
N VAL A 432 18.40 4.85 5.72
CA VAL A 432 18.92 3.48 5.77
C VAL A 432 18.90 3.00 7.22
N ALA A 433 17.70 2.67 7.71
CA ALA A 433 17.45 2.16 9.06
C ALA A 433 17.58 0.62 9.20
N GLY A 434 18.04 -0.07 8.15
CA GLY A 434 18.15 -1.54 8.12
C GLY A 434 16.88 -2.29 7.66
N TYR A 435 15.81 -1.57 7.35
CA TYR A 435 14.52 -2.13 6.90
C TYR A 435 14.26 -1.92 5.41
N ALA A 436 13.22 -2.56 4.87
CA ALA A 436 12.83 -2.44 3.46
C ALA A 436 12.10 -1.11 3.17
N PRO A 437 12.37 -0.43 2.04
CA PRO A 437 11.73 0.83 1.68
C PRO A 437 10.26 0.59 1.35
N THR A 438 9.38 0.82 2.33
CA THR A 438 7.95 0.53 2.25
C THR A 438 7.13 1.59 2.99
N ALA A 439 5.88 1.79 2.55
CA ALA A 439 4.90 2.63 3.23
C ALA A 439 4.71 2.25 4.71
N GLN A 440 4.75 0.95 5.03
CA GLN A 440 4.55 0.42 6.37
C GLN A 440 5.73 0.78 7.30
N VAL A 441 6.98 0.62 6.84
CA VAL A 441 8.18 1.06 7.56
C VAL A 441 8.15 2.58 7.76
N ALA A 442 7.99 3.35 6.68
CA ALA A 442 7.99 4.82 6.73
C ALA A 442 6.92 5.39 7.68
N SER A 443 5.71 4.83 7.65
CA SER A 443 4.62 5.24 8.55
C SER A 443 4.94 4.95 10.03
N GLN A 444 5.57 3.80 10.33
CA GLN A 444 5.99 3.46 11.69
C GLN A 444 7.17 4.30 12.16
N GLU A 445 8.14 4.63 11.29
CA GLU A 445 9.26 5.53 11.54
C GLU A 445 8.79 6.95 11.87
N GLY A 446 7.88 7.51 11.07
CA GLY A 446 7.25 8.80 11.37
C GLY A 446 6.47 8.77 12.69
N SER A 447 5.67 7.73 12.91
CA SER A 447 4.91 7.53 14.15
C SER A 447 5.81 7.25 15.37
N PHE A 448 7.07 6.86 15.17
CA PHE A 448 8.09 6.78 16.20
C PHE A 448 8.67 8.17 16.50
N LEU A 449 9.11 8.92 15.49
CA LEU A 449 9.63 10.29 15.67
C LEU A 449 8.63 11.22 16.34
N ALA A 450 7.34 11.10 16.01
CA ALA A 450 6.29 11.85 16.69
C ALA A 450 6.27 11.61 18.21
N ARG A 451 6.39 10.34 18.64
CA ARG A 451 6.43 9.99 20.06
C ARG A 451 7.75 10.40 20.71
N LEU A 452 8.87 10.28 20.00
CA LEU A 452 10.18 10.77 20.44
C LEU A 452 10.14 12.28 20.70
N PHE A 453 9.65 13.08 19.74
CA PHE A 453 9.59 14.54 19.88
C PHE A 453 8.58 14.98 20.95
N ASN A 454 7.38 14.36 20.99
CA ASN A 454 6.41 14.62 22.05
C ASN A 454 6.94 14.26 23.47
N ASN A 455 7.93 13.38 23.57
CA ASN A 455 8.65 13.07 24.82
C ASN A 455 9.82 14.04 25.06
N MET A 456 10.56 14.44 24.03
CA MET A 456 11.63 15.46 24.12
C MET A 456 11.07 16.79 24.64
N ALA A 457 9.96 17.29 24.07
CA ALA A 457 9.31 18.50 24.55
C ALA A 457 8.93 18.43 26.05
N LYS A 458 8.34 17.31 26.49
CA LYS A 458 8.02 17.09 27.91
C LYS A 458 9.26 16.97 28.79
N THR A 459 10.38 16.47 28.24
CA THR A 459 11.67 16.43 28.92
C THR A 459 12.19 17.85 29.14
N ASP A 460 12.21 18.67 28.08
CA ASP A 460 12.61 20.08 28.12
C ASP A 460 11.79 20.85 29.18
N THR A 461 10.44 20.80 29.09
CA THR A 461 9.54 21.50 30.03
C THR A 461 9.70 21.02 31.48
N GLN A 462 9.99 19.74 31.72
CA GLN A 462 10.24 19.24 33.06
C GLN A 462 11.60 19.67 33.61
N GLU A 463 12.64 19.75 32.78
CA GLU A 463 13.96 20.27 33.19
C GLU A 463 13.91 21.77 33.49
N GLU A 464 13.19 22.54 32.66
CA GLU A 464 12.92 23.96 32.92
C GLU A 464 12.16 24.15 34.23
N ARG A 465 11.08 23.39 34.46
CA ARG A 465 10.31 23.44 35.71
C ARG A 465 11.13 23.04 36.95
N ILE A 466 11.95 22.00 36.87
CA ILE A 466 12.86 21.61 37.96
C ILE A 466 13.86 22.73 38.26
N LYS A 467 14.39 23.39 37.21
CA LYS A 467 15.33 24.51 37.34
C LYS A 467 14.69 25.76 37.96
N GLU A 468 13.46 26.10 37.57
CA GLU A 468 12.66 27.16 38.23
C GLU A 468 12.51 26.87 39.73
N LEU A 469 11.95 25.70 40.06
CA LEU A 469 11.68 25.29 41.44
C LEU A 469 12.96 25.30 42.30
N SER A 470 14.04 24.71 41.78
CA SER A 470 15.35 24.69 42.44
C SER A 470 15.92 26.10 42.68
N SER A 471 15.71 27.03 41.74
CA SER A 471 16.11 28.43 41.95
C SER A 471 15.26 29.14 43.02
N SER A 472 13.95 28.83 43.07
CA SER A 472 13.01 29.41 44.04
C SER A 472 13.25 28.94 45.48
N LEU A 473 13.75 27.69 45.65
CA LEU A 473 14.09 27.08 46.93
C LEU A 473 15.13 27.91 47.71
N ASN A 474 16.05 28.56 47.00
CA ASN A 474 17.10 29.41 47.57
C ASN A 474 16.63 30.81 47.97
N LEU A 475 15.38 31.19 47.66
CA LEU A 475 14.89 32.57 47.74
C LEU A 475 13.71 32.78 48.69
N LYS A 476 13.04 31.72 49.17
CA LYS A 476 11.84 31.85 50.02
C LYS A 476 11.81 30.84 51.18
N GLN A 477 12.01 31.34 52.40
CA GLN A 477 11.77 30.57 53.62
C GLN A 477 10.25 30.41 53.85
N GLY A 478 9.71 29.25 53.46
CA GLY A 478 8.30 28.90 53.62
C GLY A 478 7.99 27.50 53.09
N ASN A 479 7.81 27.38 51.77
CA ASN A 479 7.27 26.18 51.12
C ASN A 479 8.34 25.13 50.70
N SER A 480 9.51 25.11 51.35
CA SER A 480 10.67 24.31 50.92
C SER A 480 10.36 22.80 50.81
N ALA A 481 9.56 22.25 51.73
CA ALA A 481 9.17 20.83 51.71
C ALA A 481 8.22 20.47 50.54
N GLU A 482 7.30 21.36 50.18
CA GLU A 482 6.37 21.15 49.06
C GLU A 482 7.12 21.22 47.73
N ILE A 483 8.01 22.21 47.58
CA ILE A 483 8.86 22.38 46.39
C ILE A 483 9.79 21.17 46.20
N ALA A 484 10.39 20.65 47.28
CA ALA A 484 11.20 19.45 47.22
C ALA A 484 10.41 18.20 46.76
N ALA A 485 9.15 18.05 47.21
CA ALA A 485 8.27 16.97 46.77
C ALA A 485 7.82 17.13 45.31
N GLU A 486 7.57 18.36 44.83
CA GLU A 486 7.31 18.63 43.41
C GLU A 486 8.53 18.25 42.56
N ILE A 487 9.75 18.61 42.99
CA ILE A 487 11.00 18.25 42.31
C ILE A 487 11.20 16.72 42.27
N GLU A 488 11.06 15.98 43.38
CA GLU A 488 11.21 14.51 43.38
C GLU A 488 10.21 13.85 42.41
N SER A 489 8.96 14.33 42.42
CA SER A 489 7.90 13.88 41.51
C SER A 489 8.26 14.14 40.05
N LEU A 490 8.75 15.34 39.72
CA LEU A 490 9.18 15.70 38.38
C LEU A 490 10.40 14.89 37.93
N GLU A 491 11.44 14.71 38.74
CA GLU A 491 12.57 13.83 38.40
C GLU A 491 12.14 12.37 38.17
N LYS A 492 11.15 11.89 38.92
CA LYS A 492 10.58 10.54 38.80
C LYS A 492 9.75 10.37 37.54
N GLN A 493 9.15 11.45 37.03
CA GLN A 493 8.55 11.50 35.70
C GLN A 493 9.61 11.59 34.61
N LEU A 494 10.60 12.48 34.76
CA LEU A 494 11.71 12.69 33.83
C LEU A 494 12.49 11.39 33.56
N ARG A 495 12.81 10.63 34.62
CA ARG A 495 13.42 9.30 34.53
C ARG A 495 12.60 8.28 33.72
N ARG A 496 11.27 8.42 33.67
CA ARG A 496 10.37 7.57 32.85
C ARG A 496 10.22 8.07 31.42
N ILE A 497 10.24 9.39 31.21
CA ILE A 497 10.11 9.99 29.87
C ILE A 497 11.41 9.80 29.07
N LYS A 498 12.57 9.80 29.74
CA LYS A 498 13.89 9.51 29.14
C LYS A 498 14.14 8.03 28.82
N ASP A 499 13.34 7.07 29.31
CA ASP A 499 13.37 5.65 28.89
C ASP A 499 12.69 5.46 27.52
N VAL A 500 13.17 6.19 26.50
CA VAL A 500 12.70 6.03 25.13
C VAL A 500 13.45 4.86 24.51
N LYS A 501 12.73 3.79 24.20
CA LYS A 501 13.31 2.60 23.57
C LYS A 501 13.64 2.87 22.09
N PRO A 502 14.72 2.28 21.54
CA PRO A 502 15.05 2.35 20.12
C PRO A 502 13.90 2.02 19.18
N PHE A 503 13.93 2.57 17.97
CA PHE A 503 13.00 2.19 16.91
C PHE A 503 13.15 0.70 16.59
N ARG A 504 12.01 0.01 16.50
CA ARG A 504 11.93 -1.36 16.01
C ARG A 504 10.71 -1.46 15.10
N TYR A 505 10.96 -1.77 13.83
CA TYR A 505 9.90 -2.07 12.87
C TYR A 505 9.12 -3.32 13.28
N SER A 506 7.80 -3.26 13.19
CA SER A 506 6.90 -4.41 13.36
C SER A 506 6.28 -4.73 12.01
N HIS A 507 6.61 -5.88 11.43
CA HIS A 507 5.99 -6.33 10.18
C HIS A 507 4.52 -6.68 10.43
N GLN A 508 3.60 -6.02 9.71
CA GLN A 508 2.16 -6.21 9.83
C GLN A 508 1.59 -7.10 8.70
N GLY A 509 2.47 -7.73 7.92
CA GLY A 509 2.14 -8.52 6.75
C GLY A 509 2.39 -7.79 5.43
N SER A 510 2.33 -8.57 4.35
CA SER A 510 2.46 -8.15 2.96
C SER A 510 1.20 -8.51 2.17
N LEU A 511 0.78 -7.63 1.26
CA LEU A 511 -0.39 -7.77 0.41
C LEU A 511 0.00 -7.44 -1.04
N ALA A 512 -0.58 -8.16 -2.00
CA ALA A 512 -0.54 -7.80 -3.41
C ALA A 512 -1.81 -8.31 -4.12
N TYR A 513 -2.45 -7.46 -4.91
CA TYR A 513 -3.44 -7.88 -5.90
C TYR A 513 -2.73 -8.50 -7.12
N ILE A 514 -3.35 -9.48 -7.78
CA ILE A 514 -2.69 -10.29 -8.83
C ILE A 514 -3.52 -10.45 -10.12
N GLY A 515 -4.57 -9.63 -10.28
CA GLY A 515 -5.54 -9.74 -11.38
C GLY A 515 -6.80 -10.52 -11.01
N SER A 516 -7.85 -10.30 -11.78
CA SER A 516 -9.08 -11.11 -11.91
C SER A 516 -9.77 -11.44 -10.59
N GLU A 517 -9.99 -10.40 -9.77
CA GLU A 517 -10.54 -10.46 -8.41
C GLU A 517 -9.81 -11.45 -7.47
N LYS A 518 -8.51 -11.70 -7.69
CA LYS A 518 -7.62 -12.50 -6.84
C LYS A 518 -6.54 -11.61 -6.20
N ALA A 519 -6.13 -11.94 -4.98
CA ALA A 519 -4.98 -11.33 -4.31
C ALA A 519 -4.20 -12.37 -3.49
N VAL A 520 -2.98 -12.02 -3.07
CA VAL A 520 -2.17 -12.77 -2.10
C VAL A 520 -1.93 -11.95 -0.83
N ALA A 521 -1.87 -12.64 0.30
CA ALA A 521 -1.61 -12.08 1.62
C ALA A 521 -0.69 -13.00 2.42
N ASP A 522 0.35 -12.42 3.02
CA ASP A 522 1.29 -13.10 3.92
C ASP A 522 1.30 -12.31 5.24
N VAL A 523 0.57 -12.78 6.25
CA VAL A 523 0.23 -11.98 7.44
C VAL A 523 0.65 -12.72 8.73
N PRO A 524 1.45 -12.09 9.61
CA PRO A 524 1.79 -12.66 10.92
C PRO A 524 0.56 -12.92 11.80
N TRP A 525 0.49 -14.12 12.39
CA TRP A 525 -0.61 -14.59 13.22
C TRP A 525 -0.08 -15.51 14.33
N PHE A 526 -0.20 -15.06 15.59
CA PHE A 526 0.48 -15.65 16.75
C PHE A 526 1.98 -15.86 16.50
N ASN A 527 2.43 -17.11 16.39
CA ASN A 527 3.85 -17.49 16.30
C ASN A 527 4.29 -17.90 14.88
N GLY A 528 3.51 -17.58 13.84
CA GLY A 528 3.82 -17.88 12.45
C GLY A 528 3.12 -16.93 11.48
N ASN A 529 3.12 -17.25 10.18
CA ASN A 529 2.43 -16.47 9.16
C ASN A 529 1.24 -17.27 8.59
N ILE A 530 0.14 -16.58 8.29
CA ILE A 530 -0.93 -17.06 7.41
C ILE A 530 -0.60 -16.58 5.99
N ALA A 531 -0.20 -17.52 5.14
CA ALA A 531 -0.15 -17.36 3.70
C ALA A 531 -1.52 -17.69 3.11
N SER A 532 -2.10 -16.79 2.31
CA SER A 532 -3.41 -16.97 1.68
C SER A 532 -3.46 -16.37 0.28
N GLY A 533 -4.28 -16.94 -0.61
CA GLY A 533 -4.45 -16.49 -1.99
C GLY A 533 -5.85 -16.75 -2.54
N GLY A 534 -6.33 -15.87 -3.42
CA GLY A 534 -7.60 -16.00 -4.16
C GLY A 534 -8.66 -14.96 -3.80
N GLY A 535 -9.92 -15.25 -4.15
CA GLY A 535 -11.03 -14.27 -4.08
C GLY A 535 -11.41 -13.80 -2.68
N LEU A 536 -11.37 -14.68 -1.67
CA LEU A 536 -11.56 -14.27 -0.27
C LEU A 536 -10.40 -13.37 0.21
N THR A 537 -9.19 -13.64 -0.27
CA THR A 537 -7.99 -12.84 0.00
C THR A 537 -8.07 -11.47 -0.68
N TYR A 538 -8.71 -11.34 -1.84
CA TYR A 538 -9.02 -10.06 -2.48
C TYR A 538 -10.05 -9.24 -1.70
N LEU A 539 -11.09 -9.87 -1.13
CA LEU A 539 -12.01 -9.18 -0.21
C LEU A 539 -11.28 -8.69 1.06
N PHE A 540 -10.33 -9.48 1.57
CA PHE A 540 -9.45 -9.06 2.65
C PHE A 540 -8.50 -7.92 2.25
N TRP A 541 -7.86 -7.98 1.07
CA TRP A 541 -7.03 -6.91 0.48
C TRP A 541 -7.82 -5.60 0.40
N ARG A 542 -9.05 -5.62 -0.14
CA ARG A 542 -9.93 -4.44 -0.22
C ARG A 542 -10.23 -3.87 1.16
N SER A 543 -10.62 -4.73 2.11
CA SER A 543 -10.91 -4.34 3.50
C SER A 543 -9.69 -3.73 4.20
N ALA A 544 -8.51 -4.34 4.04
CA ALA A 544 -7.26 -3.89 4.61
C ALA A 544 -6.86 -2.52 4.05
N TYR A 545 -6.81 -2.33 2.73
CA TYR A 545 -6.45 -1.05 2.13
C TYR A 545 -7.46 0.06 2.44
N LEU A 546 -8.76 -0.26 2.52
CA LEU A 546 -9.78 0.68 2.98
C LEU A 546 -9.56 1.07 4.46
N SER A 547 -9.21 0.14 5.33
CA SER A 547 -8.87 0.47 6.73
C SER A 547 -7.62 1.36 6.82
N MET A 548 -6.61 1.11 5.99
CA MET A 548 -5.33 1.83 5.97
C MET A 548 -5.39 3.22 5.33
N CYS A 549 -6.41 3.51 4.51
CA CYS A 549 -6.63 4.83 3.89
C CYS A 549 -6.55 5.97 4.92
N PHE A 550 -5.89 7.07 4.53
CA PHE A 550 -5.40 8.05 5.49
C PHE A 550 -6.50 8.83 6.23
N SER A 551 -7.48 9.35 5.49
CA SER A 551 -8.64 10.10 5.98
C SER A 551 -9.95 9.33 5.79
N THR A 552 -11.01 9.72 6.51
CA THR A 552 -12.37 9.21 6.27
C THR A 552 -12.87 9.60 4.88
N ARG A 553 -12.46 10.77 4.36
CA ARG A 553 -12.70 11.18 2.97
C ARG A 553 -12.11 10.17 1.97
N ASN A 554 -10.85 9.77 2.09
CA ASN A 554 -10.24 8.77 1.20
C ASN A 554 -11.03 7.45 1.23
N ARG A 555 -11.46 7.00 2.42
CA ARG A 555 -12.24 5.77 2.59
C ARG A 555 -13.56 5.82 1.85
N VAL A 556 -14.34 6.88 2.04
CA VAL A 556 -15.63 7.04 1.35
C VAL A 556 -15.44 7.08 -0.15
N LEU A 557 -14.46 7.83 -0.65
CA LEU A 557 -14.20 7.95 -2.08
C LEU A 557 -13.74 6.64 -2.73
N VAL A 558 -12.74 5.94 -2.16
CA VAL A 558 -12.28 4.64 -2.69
C VAL A 558 -13.40 3.58 -2.67
N ALA A 559 -14.24 3.56 -1.62
CA ALA A 559 -15.40 2.68 -1.57
C ALA A 559 -16.46 3.03 -2.63
N VAL A 560 -16.68 4.33 -2.90
CA VAL A 560 -17.58 4.80 -3.96
C VAL A 560 -17.04 4.46 -5.35
N ASP A 561 -15.74 4.62 -5.61
CA ASP A 561 -15.13 4.25 -6.90
C ASP A 561 -15.24 2.76 -7.18
N TRP A 562 -14.98 1.92 -6.17
CA TRP A 562 -15.17 0.47 -6.26
C TRP A 562 -16.61 0.05 -6.54
N LEU A 563 -17.60 0.79 -6.00
CA LEU A 563 -19.02 0.58 -6.30
C LEU A 563 -19.39 1.12 -7.69
N LYS A 564 -18.89 2.29 -8.07
CA LYS A 564 -19.04 2.90 -9.41
C LYS A 564 -18.57 1.92 -10.48
N SER A 565 -17.34 1.44 -10.35
CA SER A 565 -16.73 0.54 -11.33
C SER A 565 -17.49 -0.79 -11.46
N LYS A 566 -17.92 -1.41 -10.35
CA LYS A 566 -18.69 -2.67 -10.42
C LYS A 566 -20.12 -2.47 -10.95
N ALA A 567 -20.66 -1.25 -10.90
CA ALA A 567 -21.99 -0.92 -11.41
C ALA A 567 -22.02 -0.43 -12.88
N PHE A 568 -20.97 0.26 -13.33
CA PHE A 568 -20.94 0.98 -14.62
C PHE A 568 -19.77 0.61 -15.55
N GLY A 569 -18.81 -0.22 -15.10
CA GLY A 569 -17.51 -0.41 -15.76
C GLY A 569 -16.46 0.59 -15.26
N ARG A 570 -15.18 0.36 -15.59
CA ARG A 570 -14.13 1.35 -15.32
C ARG A 570 -14.33 2.57 -16.22
N ASP A 571 -13.89 3.74 -15.76
CA ASP A 571 -13.92 4.91 -16.63
C ASP A 571 -12.85 4.76 -17.73
N VAL A 572 -13.21 4.97 -19.00
CA VAL A 572 -12.31 4.84 -20.17
C VAL A 572 -11.90 6.19 -20.79
N SER A 573 -12.31 7.31 -20.20
CA SER A 573 -11.90 8.65 -20.63
C SER A 573 -10.39 8.88 -20.49
N ARG A 574 -9.82 9.79 -21.30
CA ARG A 574 -8.36 9.94 -21.43
C ARG A 574 -7.69 10.75 -20.31
N GLU A 575 -8.42 11.60 -19.60
CA GLU A 575 -7.90 12.70 -18.76
C GLU A 575 -8.49 12.72 -17.34
#